data_AF-A0A956M5U1-F1
#
_entry.id   AF-A0A956M5U1-F1
#
_cell.length_a   1.000
_cell.length_b   1.000
_cell.length_c   1.000
_cell.angle_alpha   90.00
_cell.angle_beta   90.00
_cell.angle_gamma   90.00
#
_symmetry.space_group_name_H-M   'P 1'
#
loop_
_entity.id
_entity.type
_entity.pdbx_description
1 polymer ?
#
loop_
_entity_poly.entity_id
_entity_poly.type
_entity_poly.pdbx_seq_one_letter_code
_entity_poly.pdbx_strand_id
1 'polypeptide(L)'
;MKNSITKFRVWCVLSVFLIFIFSACEKDDPTAPENGTPPDIPPVSTFQMDFSDFQTQRTGKILHNSHEIMLTKLNWGWAAANVFVWNTILTINLIVPVAAFVESFNHEPVQQADGSWLWTYSFTAGGLLHTAHLTATTDVGFINWKMLISKENTYTDFEWFTGRSNLVVTAGTWTLNAKPTDPTPLLDILWHRNPTSGSSDIRYTNIIPNHEENGAFIQMAVTPDSVRDASYQIYSVTNNNMTNIEWSRTTKDGRVSDAVHFGDTGEWHCWNNTLDDIDCQ
;
A
#
# COMPACT_ATOMS: atom_id res chain seq x y z
N MET A 1 55.31 58.02 60.28
CA MET A 1 54.12 58.01 61.17
C MET A 1 53.03 57.16 60.51
N LYS A 2 52.46 56.23 61.30
CA LYS A 2 51.31 55.33 61.02
C LYS A 2 51.54 54.07 60.16
N ASN A 3 51.99 53.05 60.89
CA ASN A 3 51.76 51.60 60.84
C ASN A 3 50.55 51.11 60.00
N SER A 4 50.67 49.90 59.42
CA SER A 4 49.93 48.71 59.90
C SER A 4 50.22 47.40 59.13
N ILE A 5 50.89 46.46 59.82
CA ILE A 5 50.53 45.04 60.04
C ILE A 5 50.43 44.07 58.83
N THR A 6 51.51 43.28 58.69
CA THR A 6 51.61 41.80 58.69
C THR A 6 50.42 40.93 58.26
N LYS A 7 50.65 39.97 57.33
CA LYS A 7 50.37 38.54 57.55
C LYS A 7 51.08 37.63 56.54
N PHE A 8 51.69 36.61 57.10
CA PHE A 8 52.48 35.52 56.53
C PHE A 8 51.58 34.29 56.41
N ARG A 9 51.65 33.51 55.31
CA ARG A 9 51.44 32.03 55.21
C ARG A 9 51.38 31.60 53.73
N VAL A 10 52.36 30.83 53.23
CA VAL A 10 52.49 29.35 53.23
C VAL A 10 51.76 28.69 52.05
N TRP A 11 52.59 28.25 51.08
CA TRP A 11 52.55 26.99 50.31
C TRP A 11 51.25 26.52 49.62
N CYS A 12 51.35 26.30 48.30
CA CYS A 12 51.12 24.98 47.69
C CYS A 12 51.55 25.00 46.22
N VAL A 13 52.62 24.25 45.93
CA VAL A 13 53.02 23.81 44.59
C VAL A 13 52.02 22.75 44.15
N LEU A 14 51.41 22.89 42.97
CA LEU A 14 50.81 21.76 42.28
C LEU A 14 51.06 21.90 40.77
N SER A 15 52.08 21.18 40.29
CA SER A 15 52.30 20.89 38.87
C SER A 15 51.08 20.17 38.31
N VAL A 16 50.36 20.81 37.40
CA VAL A 16 49.32 20.14 36.62
C VAL A 16 49.99 19.39 35.48
N PHE A 17 49.96 18.07 35.62
CA PHE A 17 50.34 17.07 34.66
C PHE A 17 49.45 17.22 33.41
N LEU A 18 50.03 17.69 32.30
CA LEU A 18 49.34 17.81 31.02
C LEU A 18 49.23 16.42 30.39
N ILE A 19 48.10 15.75 30.63
CA ILE A 19 47.76 14.48 30.00
C ILE A 19 47.43 14.76 28.53
N PHE A 20 48.38 14.44 27.64
CA PHE A 20 48.12 14.32 26.20
C PHE A 20 47.21 13.11 25.99
N ILE A 21 45.90 13.35 25.97
CA ILE A 21 44.94 12.38 25.48
C ILE A 21 45.12 12.36 23.96
N PHE A 22 45.76 11.31 23.46
CA PHE A 22 45.72 10.98 22.04
C PHE A 22 44.25 10.79 21.66
N SER A 23 43.69 11.77 20.96
CA SER A 23 42.48 11.58 20.17
C SER A 23 42.81 10.53 19.11
N ALA A 24 42.45 9.29 19.39
CA ALA A 24 42.31 8.28 18.37
C ALA A 24 41.12 8.73 17.51
N CYS A 25 41.43 9.41 16.41
CA CYS A 25 40.55 9.50 15.25
C CYS A 25 40.26 8.05 14.84
N GLU A 26 39.06 7.58 15.12
CA GLU A 26 38.52 6.38 14.47
C GLU A 26 38.55 6.71 12.98
N LYS A 27 39.39 6.00 12.24
CA LYS A 27 39.52 6.18 10.80
C LYS A 27 38.24 5.64 10.19
N ASP A 28 37.46 6.51 9.58
CA ASP A 28 36.42 6.14 8.62
C ASP A 28 37.01 5.10 7.67
N ASP A 29 36.44 3.90 7.69
CA ASP A 29 36.72 2.88 6.69
C ASP A 29 36.12 3.38 5.37
N PRO A 30 36.93 3.68 4.34
CA PRO A 30 36.44 4.18 3.06
C PRO A 30 35.61 3.15 2.28
N THR A 31 35.34 1.96 2.84
CA THR A 31 34.51 0.92 2.25
C THR A 31 33.15 0.70 2.93
N ALA A 32 32.87 1.37 4.06
CA ALA A 32 31.52 1.38 4.62
C ALA A 32 30.63 2.36 3.81
N PRO A 33 29.42 1.97 3.38
CA PRO A 33 28.46 2.93 2.84
C PRO A 33 28.26 4.07 3.84
N GLU A 34 28.29 5.33 3.39
CA GLU A 34 27.88 6.44 4.25
C GLU A 34 26.49 6.13 4.83
N ASN A 35 26.33 6.34 6.15
CA ASN A 35 25.05 6.19 6.84
C ASN A 35 24.01 7.07 6.15
N GLY A 36 23.22 6.45 5.27
CA GLY A 36 22.20 7.14 4.50
C GLY A 36 20.92 7.34 5.30
N THR A 37 19.99 8.10 4.77
CA THR A 37 18.59 8.04 5.24
C THR A 37 17.90 6.89 4.52
N PRO A 38 17.18 6.00 5.22
CA PRO A 38 16.38 4.98 4.54
C PRO A 38 15.32 5.64 3.67
N PRO A 39 14.94 5.01 2.55
CA PRO A 39 13.85 5.53 1.74
C PRO A 39 12.50 5.36 2.43
N ASP A 40 11.59 6.29 2.14
CA ASP A 40 10.21 6.19 2.59
C ASP A 40 9.52 4.96 1.97
N ILE A 41 8.90 4.13 2.81
CA ILE A 41 8.04 3.03 2.34
C ILE A 41 6.80 3.64 1.68
N PRO A 42 6.43 3.23 0.44
CA PRO A 42 5.22 3.72 -0.20
C PRO A 42 3.99 3.47 0.67
N PRO A 43 3.04 4.42 0.79
CA PRO A 43 1.93 4.29 1.73
C PRO A 43 1.05 3.08 1.39
N VAL A 44 0.29 2.58 2.38
CA VAL A 44 -0.60 1.41 2.24
C VAL A 44 -1.53 1.51 1.02
N SER A 45 -2.01 2.71 0.69
CA SER A 45 -2.86 2.97 -0.47
C SER A 45 -2.22 2.67 -1.83
N THR A 46 -0.91 2.46 -1.90
CA THR A 46 -0.20 2.02 -3.12
C THR A 46 -0.23 0.51 -3.31
N PHE A 47 -0.58 -0.22 -2.25
CA PHE A 47 -0.58 -1.69 -2.21
C PHE A 47 -1.99 -2.25 -2.00
N GLN A 48 -2.83 -1.59 -1.20
CA GLN A 48 -4.19 -1.98 -0.86
C GLN A 48 -5.21 -0.96 -1.42
N MET A 49 -6.03 -1.41 -2.36
CA MET A 49 -7.18 -0.69 -2.89
C MET A 49 -8.28 -0.60 -1.83
N ASP A 50 -8.90 0.57 -1.71
CA ASP A 50 -10.02 0.79 -0.81
C ASP A 50 -11.32 0.33 -1.49
N PHE A 51 -12.06 -0.56 -0.83
CA PHE A 51 -13.35 -1.10 -1.28
C PHE A 51 -14.50 -0.69 -0.35
N SER A 52 -14.24 0.11 0.68
CA SER A 52 -15.16 0.36 1.80
C SER A 52 -16.49 0.97 1.37
N ASP A 53 -16.51 1.77 0.30
CA ASP A 53 -17.71 2.39 -0.26
C ASP A 53 -18.73 1.39 -0.84
N PHE A 54 -18.29 0.17 -1.19
CA PHE A 54 -19.13 -0.89 -1.74
C PHE A 54 -19.19 -2.13 -0.84
N GLN A 55 -18.65 -2.06 0.37
CA GLN A 55 -18.83 -3.11 1.36
C GLN A 55 -20.25 -3.07 1.91
N THR A 56 -21.13 -3.89 1.34
CA THR A 56 -22.37 -4.25 2.00
C THR A 56 -21.99 -4.98 3.29
N GLN A 57 -22.30 -4.37 4.44
CA GLN A 57 -22.24 -5.10 5.71
C GLN A 57 -22.97 -6.42 5.51
N ARG A 58 -22.41 -7.52 6.02
CA ARG A 58 -23.06 -8.83 6.11
C ARG A 58 -24.31 -8.74 6.99
N THR A 59 -25.34 -8.01 6.59
CA THR A 59 -26.67 -8.19 7.13
C THR A 59 -27.18 -9.49 6.53
N GLY A 60 -26.94 -10.58 7.26
CA GLY A 60 -27.53 -11.89 7.06
C GLY A 60 -29.06 -11.86 7.19
N LYS A 61 -29.71 -11.16 6.28
CA LYS A 61 -31.07 -11.42 5.87
C LYS A 61 -30.99 -11.86 4.42
N ILE A 62 -30.98 -13.18 4.24
CA ILE A 62 -31.59 -13.77 3.05
C ILE A 62 -32.90 -13.02 2.85
N LEU A 63 -33.01 -12.32 1.71
CA LEU A 63 -34.15 -11.52 1.31
C LEU A 63 -35.37 -12.43 1.12
N HIS A 64 -36.00 -12.80 2.23
CA HIS A 64 -37.36 -13.30 2.23
C HIS A 64 -38.29 -12.08 2.20
N ASN A 65 -38.88 -11.86 1.03
CA ASN A 65 -40.00 -10.95 0.73
C ASN A 65 -39.71 -9.44 0.55
N SER A 66 -39.02 -9.03 -0.52
CA SER A 66 -39.19 -7.67 -1.05
C SER A 66 -38.94 -7.58 -2.56
N HIS A 67 -39.95 -7.94 -3.34
CA HIS A 67 -39.92 -7.76 -4.80
C HIS A 67 -39.97 -6.26 -5.18
N GLU A 68 -40.58 -5.40 -4.36
CA GLU A 68 -40.70 -3.96 -4.64
C GLU A 68 -39.48 -3.12 -4.20
N ILE A 69 -38.72 -3.53 -3.17
CA ILE A 69 -37.53 -2.79 -2.68
C ILE A 69 -36.28 -3.13 -3.50
N MET A 70 -36.24 -4.29 -4.17
CA MET A 70 -35.11 -4.68 -5.05
C MET A 70 -35.12 -3.95 -6.40
N LEU A 71 -36.29 -3.59 -6.93
CA LEU A 71 -36.40 -3.07 -8.30
C LEU A 71 -35.86 -1.64 -8.46
N THR A 72 -35.71 -0.89 -7.37
CA THR A 72 -35.19 0.48 -7.40
C THR A 72 -33.72 0.57 -7.03
N LYS A 73 -32.96 -0.52 -6.89
CA LYS A 73 -31.52 -0.44 -6.54
C LYS A 73 -30.63 -1.27 -7.45
N LEU A 74 -31.10 -1.52 -8.67
CA LEU A 74 -30.44 -2.43 -9.60
C LEU A 74 -29.11 -1.86 -10.08
N ASN A 75 -29.03 -0.54 -10.31
CA ASN A 75 -27.82 0.10 -10.83
C ASN A 75 -26.69 0.05 -9.80
N TRP A 76 -26.98 0.49 -8.57
CA TRP A 76 -26.02 0.39 -7.49
C TRP A 76 -25.69 -1.08 -7.15
N GLY A 77 -26.70 -1.95 -7.16
CA GLY A 77 -26.52 -3.38 -6.92
C GLY A 77 -25.56 -4.04 -7.92
N TRP A 78 -25.66 -3.69 -9.21
CA TRP A 78 -24.75 -4.15 -10.25
C TRP A 78 -23.32 -3.64 -10.04
N ALA A 79 -23.17 -2.35 -9.72
CA ALA A 79 -21.88 -1.75 -9.39
C ALA A 79 -21.22 -2.47 -8.18
N ALA A 80 -21.98 -2.64 -7.09
CA ALA A 80 -21.51 -3.30 -5.88
C ALA A 80 -21.12 -4.77 -6.13
N ALA A 81 -21.89 -5.51 -6.93
CA ALA A 81 -21.59 -6.90 -7.26
C ALA A 81 -20.26 -7.03 -8.01
N ASN A 82 -20.00 -6.17 -9.01
CA ASN A 82 -18.75 -6.19 -9.77
C ASN A 82 -17.53 -5.87 -8.89
N VAL A 83 -17.64 -4.87 -8.02
CA VAL A 83 -16.58 -4.53 -7.05
C VAL A 83 -16.35 -5.66 -6.05
N PHE A 84 -17.44 -6.30 -5.59
CA PHE A 84 -17.38 -7.39 -4.61
C PHE A 84 -16.63 -8.64 -5.11
N VAL A 85 -16.76 -8.97 -6.41
CA VAL A 85 -16.01 -10.09 -7.02
C VAL A 85 -14.51 -9.88 -6.86
N TRP A 86 -14.00 -8.70 -7.24
CA TRP A 86 -12.58 -8.37 -7.08
C TRP A 86 -12.16 -8.33 -5.62
N ASN A 87 -12.91 -7.63 -4.76
CA ASN A 87 -12.60 -7.56 -3.33
C ASN A 87 -12.49 -8.94 -2.69
N THR A 88 -13.35 -9.89 -3.06
CA THR A 88 -13.31 -11.28 -2.55
C THR A 88 -12.04 -12.01 -2.98
N ILE A 89 -11.72 -11.98 -4.27
CA ILE A 89 -10.53 -12.65 -4.83
C ILE A 89 -9.26 -12.08 -4.18
N LEU A 90 -9.19 -10.76 -4.05
CA LEU A 90 -8.03 -10.07 -3.48
C LEU A 90 -7.93 -10.33 -1.97
N THR A 91 -9.03 -10.25 -1.22
CA THR A 91 -9.03 -10.48 0.22
C THR A 91 -8.48 -11.85 0.58
N ILE A 92 -8.80 -12.90 -0.20
CA ILE A 92 -8.30 -14.26 0.10
C ILE A 92 -6.79 -14.38 -0.15
N ASN A 93 -6.31 -13.82 -1.26
CA ASN A 93 -4.92 -14.02 -1.69
C ASN A 93 -3.95 -13.02 -1.04
N LEU A 94 -4.42 -11.85 -0.61
CA LEU A 94 -3.57 -10.75 -0.20
C LEU A 94 -3.41 -10.60 1.33
N ILE A 95 -4.05 -11.44 2.15
CA ILE A 95 -3.99 -11.32 3.63
C ILE A 95 -2.55 -11.27 4.14
N VAL A 96 -1.72 -12.23 3.72
CA VAL A 96 -0.33 -12.35 4.18
C VAL A 96 0.53 -11.18 3.68
N PRO A 97 0.61 -10.88 2.37
CA PRO A 97 1.45 -9.78 1.90
C PRO A 97 0.97 -8.41 2.39
N VAL A 98 -0.34 -8.16 2.51
CA VAL A 98 -0.87 -6.89 3.06
C VAL A 98 -0.50 -6.76 4.53
N ALA A 99 -0.69 -7.81 5.35
CA ALA A 99 -0.33 -7.76 6.76
C ALA A 99 1.17 -7.49 6.95
N ALA A 100 2.03 -8.14 6.16
CA ALA A 100 3.46 -7.89 6.18
C ALA A 100 3.79 -6.44 5.80
N PHE A 101 3.19 -5.92 4.72
CA PHE A 101 3.44 -4.57 4.25
C PHE A 101 2.97 -3.52 5.27
N VAL A 102 1.78 -3.67 5.85
CA VAL A 102 1.27 -2.79 6.91
C VAL A 102 2.15 -2.85 8.15
N GLU A 103 2.63 -4.04 8.54
CA GLU A 103 3.50 -4.18 9.70
C GLU A 103 4.86 -3.49 9.50
N SER A 104 5.37 -3.41 8.26
CA SER A 104 6.67 -2.81 7.96
C SER A 104 6.84 -1.38 8.49
N PHE A 105 5.75 -0.60 8.56
CA PHE A 105 5.74 0.77 9.07
C PHE A 105 6.03 0.89 10.58
N ASN A 106 6.01 -0.23 11.31
CA ASN A 106 6.27 -0.28 12.76
C ASN A 106 7.72 -0.65 13.08
N HIS A 107 8.58 -0.81 12.07
CA HIS A 107 9.96 -1.28 12.24
C HIS A 107 10.95 -0.34 11.57
N GLU A 108 12.13 -0.22 12.18
CA GLU A 108 13.24 0.56 11.65
C GLU A 108 14.14 -0.33 10.78
N PRO A 109 14.62 0.17 9.62
CA PRO A 109 15.52 -0.59 8.78
C PRO A 109 16.97 -0.55 9.27
N VAL A 110 17.74 -1.55 8.84
CA VAL A 110 19.19 -1.58 9.00
C VAL A 110 19.84 -1.48 7.63
N GLN A 111 20.78 -0.55 7.47
CA GLN A 111 21.57 -0.45 6.25
C GLN A 111 22.52 -1.66 6.14
N GLN A 112 22.54 -2.27 4.97
CA GLN A 112 23.36 -3.42 4.64
C GLN A 112 24.72 -2.98 4.06
N ALA A 113 25.69 -3.89 4.00
CA ALA A 113 27.03 -3.61 3.48
C ALA A 113 27.04 -3.19 2.00
N ASP A 114 26.02 -3.59 1.23
CA ASP A 114 25.84 -3.21 -0.18
C ASP A 114 25.09 -1.87 -0.35
N GLY A 115 24.75 -1.20 0.76
CA GLY A 115 24.01 0.06 0.78
C GLY A 115 22.48 -0.10 0.70
N SER A 116 21.96 -1.33 0.57
CA SER A 116 20.52 -1.59 0.65
C SER A 116 19.99 -1.42 2.08
N TRP A 117 18.68 -1.29 2.22
CA TRP A 117 18.01 -1.21 3.52
C TRP A 117 17.18 -2.46 3.76
N LEU A 118 17.27 -3.04 4.95
CA LEU A 118 16.55 -4.24 5.34
C LEU A 118 15.70 -3.98 6.58
N TRP A 119 14.40 -4.23 6.49
CA TRP A 119 13.50 -4.37 7.62
C TRP A 119 13.33 -5.86 7.92
N THR A 120 13.55 -6.25 9.17
CA THR A 120 13.31 -7.62 9.66
C THR A 120 12.36 -7.59 10.83
N TYR A 121 11.24 -8.30 10.74
CA TYR A 121 10.22 -8.28 11.78
C TYR A 121 9.33 -9.53 11.75
N SER A 122 8.63 -9.76 12.86
CA SER A 122 7.60 -10.80 12.95
C SER A 122 6.21 -10.18 12.93
N PHE A 123 5.26 -10.89 12.34
CA PHE A 123 3.87 -10.43 12.22
C PHE A 123 2.92 -11.61 12.24
N THR A 124 1.63 -11.36 12.50
CA THR A 124 0.59 -12.39 12.50
C THR A 124 -0.40 -12.16 11.37
N ALA A 125 -0.63 -13.19 10.55
CA ALA A 125 -1.64 -13.17 9.49
C ALA A 125 -2.44 -14.48 9.53
N GLY A 126 -3.78 -14.37 9.48
CA GLY A 126 -4.65 -15.56 9.59
C GLY A 126 -4.46 -16.37 10.88
N GLY A 127 -4.04 -15.72 11.98
CA GLY A 127 -3.76 -16.38 13.26
C GLY A 127 -2.45 -17.17 13.31
N LEU A 128 -1.57 -17.01 12.32
CA LEU A 128 -0.29 -17.69 12.23
C LEU A 128 0.86 -16.70 12.29
N LEU A 129 1.95 -17.09 12.97
CA LEU A 129 3.16 -16.28 13.08
C LEU A 129 4.01 -16.41 11.81
N HIS A 130 4.52 -15.28 11.34
CA HIS A 130 5.41 -15.15 10.19
C HIS A 130 6.60 -14.26 10.53
N THR A 131 7.66 -14.36 9.73
CA THR A 131 8.79 -13.42 9.72
C THR A 131 8.91 -12.82 8.33
N ALA A 132 9.07 -11.50 8.25
CA ALA A 132 9.22 -10.75 7.01
C ALA A 132 10.61 -10.13 6.91
N HIS A 133 11.13 -10.09 5.68
CA HIS A 133 12.29 -9.34 5.25
C HIS A 133 11.87 -8.44 4.09
N LEU A 134 11.71 -7.14 4.36
CA LEU A 134 11.52 -6.14 3.31
C LEU A 134 12.86 -5.51 2.98
N THR A 135 13.25 -5.51 1.72
CA THR A 135 14.50 -4.91 1.24
C THR A 135 14.21 -3.77 0.28
N ALA A 136 14.94 -2.67 0.43
CA ALA A 136 14.96 -1.56 -0.51
C ALA A 136 16.37 -1.36 -1.07
N THR A 137 16.48 -1.34 -2.41
CA THR A 137 17.73 -1.07 -3.12
C THR A 137 17.55 0.13 -4.04
N THR A 138 18.32 1.18 -3.80
CA THR A 138 18.31 2.37 -4.65
C THR A 138 18.97 2.07 -6.00
N ASP A 139 18.31 2.45 -7.07
CA ASP A 139 18.79 2.41 -8.45
C ASP A 139 18.61 3.79 -9.09
N VAL A 140 19.04 3.98 -10.34
CA VAL A 140 18.99 5.27 -11.04
C VAL A 140 17.53 5.72 -11.20
N GLY A 141 17.09 6.64 -10.32
CA GLY A 141 15.78 7.28 -10.35
C GLY A 141 14.66 6.49 -9.66
N PHE A 142 14.93 5.29 -9.13
CA PHE A 142 13.93 4.42 -8.54
C PHE A 142 14.46 3.66 -7.33
N ILE A 143 13.54 3.09 -6.58
CA ILE A 143 13.80 2.20 -5.45
C ILE A 143 13.20 0.85 -5.81
N ASN A 144 14.01 -0.19 -5.80
CA ASN A 144 13.55 -1.56 -5.97
C ASN A 144 13.18 -2.13 -4.60
N TRP A 145 11.99 -2.69 -4.50
CA TRP A 145 11.45 -3.27 -3.28
C TRP A 145 11.32 -4.78 -3.44
N LYS A 146 11.60 -5.52 -2.36
CA LYS A 146 11.42 -6.97 -2.31
C LYS A 146 10.94 -7.40 -0.94
N MET A 147 9.89 -8.20 -0.89
CA MET A 147 9.35 -8.80 0.33
C MET A 147 9.54 -10.31 0.32
N LEU A 148 10.37 -10.80 1.22
CA LEU A 148 10.48 -12.23 1.53
C LEU A 148 9.78 -12.52 2.84
N ILE A 149 9.00 -13.60 2.90
CA ILE A 149 8.31 -14.01 4.13
C ILE A 149 8.59 -15.47 4.40
N SER A 150 8.81 -15.77 5.66
CA SER A 150 8.97 -17.10 6.21
C SER A 150 7.77 -17.44 7.12
N LYS A 151 7.39 -18.72 7.12
CA LYS A 151 6.46 -19.29 8.11
C LYS A 151 7.11 -20.56 8.66
N GLU A 152 7.29 -20.58 9.98
CA GLU A 152 7.96 -21.67 10.68
C GLU A 152 7.40 -23.03 10.25
N ASN A 153 8.31 -23.98 9.99
CA ASN A 153 8.00 -25.35 9.56
C ASN A 153 7.11 -25.47 8.30
N THR A 154 6.95 -24.39 7.51
CA THR A 154 6.11 -24.39 6.30
C THR A 154 6.88 -23.94 5.07
N TYR A 155 7.48 -22.75 5.09
CA TYR A 155 8.28 -22.19 4.01
C TYR A 155 9.24 -21.13 4.52
N THR A 156 10.34 -20.92 3.80
CA THR A 156 11.38 -19.95 4.16
C THR A 156 11.60 -19.00 2.98
N ASP A 157 11.68 -17.71 3.30
CA ASP A 157 12.03 -16.61 2.39
C ASP A 157 11.31 -16.68 1.04
N PHE A 158 10.01 -16.97 1.08
CA PHE A 158 9.19 -16.92 -0.11
C PHE A 158 8.99 -15.47 -0.55
N GLU A 159 9.33 -15.18 -1.80
CA GLU A 159 9.14 -13.86 -2.40
C GLU A 159 7.65 -13.63 -2.67
N TRP A 160 7.00 -12.93 -1.74
CA TRP A 160 5.58 -12.60 -1.88
C TRP A 160 5.35 -11.50 -2.89
N PHE A 161 6.22 -10.50 -2.91
CA PHE A 161 6.14 -9.44 -3.89
C PHE A 161 7.47 -8.74 -4.12
N THR A 162 7.59 -8.16 -5.30
CA THR A 162 8.60 -7.17 -5.66
C THR A 162 7.91 -5.92 -6.17
N GLY A 163 8.64 -4.82 -6.25
CA GLY A 163 8.09 -3.58 -6.77
C GLY A 163 9.13 -2.52 -7.05
N ARG A 164 8.66 -1.42 -7.61
CA ARG A 164 9.46 -0.22 -7.85
C ARG A 164 8.67 1.02 -7.44
N SER A 165 9.34 1.99 -6.85
CA SER A 165 8.81 3.34 -6.69
C SER A 165 9.79 4.36 -7.23
N ASN A 166 9.30 5.50 -7.70
CA ASN A 166 10.18 6.65 -7.89
C ASN A 166 10.64 7.20 -6.52
N LEU A 167 11.72 7.99 -6.52
CA LEU A 167 12.35 8.50 -5.29
C LEU A 167 11.42 9.38 -4.43
N VAL A 168 10.44 10.03 -5.06
CA VAL A 168 9.47 10.92 -4.40
C VAL A 168 8.14 10.24 -4.04
N VAL A 169 8.03 8.92 -4.28
CA VAL A 169 6.89 8.10 -3.87
C VAL A 169 5.54 8.62 -4.41
N THR A 170 5.54 9.00 -5.69
CA THR A 170 4.34 9.44 -6.44
C THR A 170 3.89 8.46 -7.51
N ALA A 171 4.73 7.51 -7.90
CA ALA A 171 4.36 6.45 -8.84
C ALA A 171 5.19 5.19 -8.61
N GLY A 172 4.62 4.05 -8.95
CA GLY A 172 5.32 2.78 -8.85
C GLY A 172 4.50 1.57 -9.25
N THR A 173 5.10 0.40 -9.07
CA THR A 173 4.50 -0.89 -9.36
C THR A 173 4.78 -1.90 -8.26
N TRP A 174 3.90 -2.90 -8.15
CA TRP A 174 4.13 -4.12 -7.39
C TRP A 174 3.79 -5.32 -8.26
N THR A 175 4.52 -6.42 -8.09
CA THR A 175 4.21 -7.73 -8.70
C THR A 175 4.19 -8.75 -7.58
N LEU A 176 3.07 -9.47 -7.46
CA LEU A 176 2.80 -10.41 -6.37
C LEU A 176 2.78 -11.84 -6.89
N ASN A 177 3.33 -12.76 -6.10
CA ASN A 177 3.23 -14.20 -6.35
C ASN A 177 2.07 -14.82 -5.56
N ALA A 178 1.48 -15.89 -6.09
CA ALA A 178 0.26 -16.48 -5.55
C ALA A 178 0.44 -17.11 -4.17
N LYS A 179 1.38 -18.07 -4.03
CA LYS A 179 1.58 -18.80 -2.78
C LYS A 179 2.92 -19.54 -2.74
N PRO A 180 3.45 -19.86 -1.55
CA PRO A 180 4.72 -20.58 -1.39
C PRO A 180 4.82 -21.94 -2.08
N THR A 181 3.71 -22.66 -2.20
CA THR A 181 3.68 -23.98 -2.86
C THR A 181 3.58 -23.89 -4.38
N ASP A 182 3.32 -22.71 -4.92
CA ASP A 182 3.12 -22.42 -6.34
C ASP A 182 3.44 -20.93 -6.59
N PRO A 183 4.73 -20.60 -6.83
CA PRO A 183 5.25 -19.24 -6.97
C PRO A 183 4.84 -18.57 -8.29
N THR A 184 3.65 -18.88 -8.80
CA THR A 184 3.15 -18.31 -10.04
C THR A 184 2.79 -16.83 -9.83
N PRO A 185 3.16 -15.91 -10.76
CA PRO A 185 2.72 -14.53 -10.70
C PRO A 185 1.19 -14.44 -10.67
N LEU A 186 0.66 -13.66 -9.73
CA LEU A 186 -0.77 -13.54 -9.47
C LEU A 186 -1.31 -12.20 -9.95
N LEU A 187 -0.66 -11.13 -9.50
CA LEU A 187 -1.21 -9.79 -9.58
C LEU A 187 -0.11 -8.77 -9.85
N ASP A 188 -0.34 -7.89 -10.82
CA ASP A 188 0.39 -6.64 -10.96
C ASP A 188 -0.44 -5.48 -10.40
N ILE A 189 0.25 -4.59 -9.68
CA ILE A 189 -0.29 -3.35 -9.16
C ILE A 189 0.45 -2.20 -9.83
N LEU A 190 -0.29 -1.29 -10.47
CA LEU A 190 0.22 0.01 -10.91
C LEU A 190 -0.44 1.09 -10.07
N TRP A 191 0.32 2.05 -9.57
CA TRP A 191 -0.24 3.12 -8.75
C TRP A 191 0.40 4.47 -9.05
N HIS A 192 -0.41 5.53 -8.93
CA HIS A 192 0.01 6.92 -8.95
C HIS A 192 -0.67 7.70 -7.84
N ARG A 193 0.00 8.74 -7.36
CA ARG A 193 -0.56 9.67 -6.39
C ARG A 193 0.02 11.07 -6.56
N ASN A 194 -0.81 12.05 -6.29
CA ASN A 194 -0.44 13.44 -6.17
C ASN A 194 -0.71 13.88 -4.72
N PRO A 195 0.32 13.91 -3.85
CA PRO A 195 0.16 14.32 -2.46
C PRO A 195 -0.39 15.74 -2.30
N THR A 196 -0.18 16.61 -3.29
CA THR A 196 -0.61 18.02 -3.26
C THR A 196 -2.10 18.16 -3.54
N SER A 197 -2.62 17.49 -4.58
CA SER A 197 -4.05 17.54 -4.91
C SER A 197 -4.89 16.50 -4.17
N GLY A 198 -4.27 15.47 -3.59
CA GLY A 198 -4.94 14.31 -3.03
C GLY A 198 -5.46 13.32 -4.09
N SER A 199 -5.16 13.55 -5.38
CA SER A 199 -5.55 12.64 -6.45
C SER A 199 -4.70 11.36 -6.43
N SER A 200 -5.29 10.22 -6.78
CA SER A 200 -4.58 8.95 -6.85
C SER A 200 -5.29 7.94 -7.73
N ASP A 201 -4.54 7.01 -8.29
CA ASP A 201 -5.08 5.80 -8.91
C ASP A 201 -4.28 4.56 -8.51
N ILE A 202 -4.97 3.43 -8.47
CA ILE A 202 -4.38 2.11 -8.26
C ILE A 202 -5.10 1.12 -9.16
N ARG A 203 -4.36 0.32 -9.93
CA ARG A 203 -4.87 -0.71 -10.82
C ARG A 203 -4.29 -2.06 -10.45
N TYR A 204 -5.15 -3.03 -10.29
CA TYR A 204 -4.83 -4.44 -10.11
C TYR A 204 -5.11 -5.19 -11.40
N THR A 205 -4.11 -5.87 -11.95
CA THR A 205 -4.21 -6.66 -13.17
C THR A 205 -3.93 -8.12 -12.86
N ASN A 206 -4.82 -9.02 -13.29
CA ASN A 206 -4.58 -10.46 -13.24
C ASN A 206 -3.49 -10.83 -14.26
N ILE A 207 -2.40 -11.40 -13.79
CA ILE A 207 -1.26 -11.81 -14.63
C ILE A 207 -0.98 -13.31 -14.59
N ILE A 208 -1.91 -14.11 -14.05
CA ILE A 208 -1.75 -15.57 -13.98
C ILE A 208 -1.52 -16.12 -15.40
N PRO A 209 -0.37 -16.75 -15.69
CA PRO A 209 -0.06 -17.29 -17.00
C PRO A 209 -1.13 -18.28 -17.48
N ASN A 210 -1.56 -18.14 -18.74
CA ASN A 210 -2.56 -19.01 -19.39
C ASN A 210 -3.96 -19.01 -18.76
N HIS A 211 -4.26 -18.13 -17.80
CA HIS A 211 -5.61 -17.94 -17.29
C HIS A 211 -6.49 -17.20 -18.32
N GLU A 212 -7.76 -17.56 -18.44
CA GLU A 212 -8.69 -16.94 -19.42
C GLU A 212 -8.92 -15.44 -19.17
N GLU A 213 -8.88 -15.04 -17.90
CA GLU A 213 -8.92 -13.64 -17.46
C GLU A 213 -7.53 -12.99 -17.32
N ASN A 214 -6.46 -13.53 -17.92
CA ASN A 214 -5.16 -12.86 -17.92
C ASN A 214 -5.26 -11.53 -18.68
N GLY A 215 -4.95 -10.42 -18.00
CA GLY A 215 -5.15 -9.05 -18.47
C GLY A 215 -6.43 -8.38 -17.97
N ALA A 216 -7.33 -9.13 -17.29
CA ALA A 216 -8.47 -8.54 -16.59
C ALA A 216 -7.97 -7.63 -15.47
N PHE A 217 -8.68 -6.53 -15.21
CA PHE A 217 -8.26 -5.58 -14.20
C PHE A 217 -9.42 -4.91 -13.47
N ILE A 218 -9.10 -4.40 -12.28
CA ILE A 218 -9.87 -3.37 -11.60
C ILE A 218 -8.94 -2.18 -11.33
N GLN A 219 -9.41 -0.98 -11.66
CA GLN A 219 -8.72 0.26 -11.32
C GLN A 219 -9.64 1.14 -10.50
N MET A 220 -9.11 1.67 -9.41
CA MET A 220 -9.72 2.74 -8.65
C MET A 220 -9.02 4.06 -8.98
N ALA A 221 -9.78 5.14 -9.09
CA ALA A 221 -9.23 6.49 -9.11
C ALA A 221 -9.99 7.38 -8.13
N VAL A 222 -9.27 8.30 -7.51
CA VAL A 222 -9.79 9.37 -6.65
C VAL A 222 -9.34 10.70 -7.24
N THR A 223 -10.31 11.55 -7.54
CA THR A 223 -10.07 12.90 -8.07
C THR A 223 -10.82 13.89 -7.18
N PRO A 224 -10.13 14.45 -6.15
CA PRO A 224 -10.73 15.45 -5.28
C PRO A 224 -11.30 16.62 -6.09
N ASP A 225 -12.34 17.26 -5.56
CA ASP A 225 -13.07 18.38 -6.17
C ASP A 225 -13.99 18.04 -7.36
N SER A 226 -14.04 16.79 -7.81
CA SER A 226 -15.10 16.30 -8.72
C SER A 226 -16.40 16.05 -7.96
N VAL A 227 -17.55 16.25 -8.62
CA VAL A 227 -18.87 15.87 -8.07
C VAL A 227 -18.94 14.37 -7.77
N ARG A 228 -18.32 13.57 -8.66
CA ARG A 228 -18.08 12.14 -8.45
C ARG A 228 -16.57 11.97 -8.29
N ASP A 229 -16.11 12.07 -7.04
CA ASP A 229 -14.70 12.14 -6.69
C ASP A 229 -14.01 10.77 -6.65
N ALA A 230 -14.74 9.69 -6.94
CA ALA A 230 -14.17 8.36 -7.08
C ALA A 230 -14.78 7.58 -8.26
N SER A 231 -13.97 6.66 -8.79
CA SER A 231 -14.37 5.78 -9.88
C SER A 231 -13.73 4.40 -9.80
N TYR A 232 -14.43 3.39 -10.31
CA TYR A 232 -13.85 2.12 -10.72
C TYR A 232 -13.95 1.91 -12.23
N GLN A 233 -12.93 1.34 -12.81
CA GLN A 233 -12.97 0.71 -14.14
C GLN A 233 -12.65 -0.76 -13.97
N ILE A 234 -13.56 -1.63 -14.41
CA ILE A 234 -13.42 -3.08 -14.30
C ILE A 234 -13.49 -3.67 -15.69
N TYR A 235 -12.44 -4.37 -16.08
CA TYR A 235 -12.36 -5.02 -17.39
C TYR A 235 -12.32 -6.53 -17.23
N SER A 236 -13.21 -7.22 -17.97
CA SER A 236 -13.21 -8.68 -18.14
C SER A 236 -12.74 -9.03 -19.54
N VAL A 237 -11.77 -9.94 -19.61
CA VAL A 237 -11.19 -10.42 -20.87
C VAL A 237 -12.16 -11.37 -21.57
N THR A 238 -12.77 -12.30 -20.83
CA THR A 238 -13.66 -13.31 -21.44
C THR A 238 -14.92 -12.69 -22.03
N ASN A 239 -15.47 -11.68 -21.36
CA ASN A 239 -16.67 -10.96 -21.83
C ASN A 239 -16.33 -9.80 -22.77
N ASN A 240 -15.05 -9.43 -22.89
CA ASN A 240 -14.59 -8.21 -23.56
C ASN A 240 -15.45 -6.99 -23.17
N ASN A 241 -15.64 -6.81 -21.87
CA ASN A 241 -16.59 -5.85 -21.31
C ASN A 241 -15.90 -4.92 -20.32
N MET A 242 -16.30 -3.65 -20.36
CA MET A 242 -15.86 -2.63 -19.42
C MET A 242 -17.06 -2.21 -18.57
N THR A 243 -16.95 -2.39 -17.26
CA THR A 243 -17.86 -1.81 -16.28
C THR A 243 -17.21 -0.56 -15.71
N ASN A 244 -17.79 0.61 -15.99
CA ASN A 244 -17.37 1.87 -15.41
C ASN A 244 -18.31 2.25 -14.27
N ILE A 245 -17.77 2.69 -13.14
CA ILE A 245 -18.52 3.08 -11.96
C ILE A 245 -17.97 4.43 -11.51
N GLU A 246 -18.83 5.40 -11.25
CA GLU A 246 -18.45 6.69 -10.67
C GLU A 246 -19.40 7.04 -9.53
N TRP A 247 -18.87 7.54 -8.43
CA TRP A 247 -19.69 7.96 -7.30
C TRP A 247 -19.06 9.12 -6.53
N SER A 248 -19.90 9.79 -5.77
CA SER A 248 -19.45 10.71 -4.72
C SER A 248 -19.16 9.92 -3.46
N ARG A 249 -17.94 9.95 -2.96
CA ARG A 249 -17.59 9.35 -1.65
C ARG A 249 -18.30 10.05 -0.50
N THR A 250 -18.77 11.28 -0.70
CA THR A 250 -19.49 12.07 0.32
C THR A 250 -20.99 11.76 0.31
N THR A 251 -21.65 11.95 -0.83
CA THR A 251 -23.11 11.86 -0.96
C THR A 251 -23.60 10.48 -1.39
N LYS A 252 -22.69 9.60 -1.83
CA LYS A 252 -22.95 8.20 -2.23
C LYS A 252 -23.79 8.00 -3.49
N ASP A 253 -24.35 9.06 -4.07
CA ASP A 253 -24.93 9.00 -5.42
C ASP A 253 -23.86 8.70 -6.46
N GLY A 254 -24.27 8.07 -7.55
CA GLY A 254 -23.34 7.61 -8.56
C GLY A 254 -24.02 7.06 -9.80
N ARG A 255 -23.20 6.44 -10.64
CA ARG A 255 -23.61 5.90 -11.93
C ARG A 255 -22.74 4.72 -12.34
N VAL A 256 -23.32 3.83 -13.13
CA VAL A 256 -22.65 2.66 -13.71
C VAL A 256 -22.93 2.59 -15.20
N SER A 257 -21.94 2.17 -15.98
CA SER A 257 -22.06 1.88 -17.41
C SER A 257 -21.47 0.51 -17.68
N ASP A 258 -22.23 -0.35 -18.36
CA ASP A 258 -21.89 -1.75 -18.64
C ASP A 258 -22.69 -2.24 -19.85
N ALA A 259 -22.04 -2.32 -21.01
CA ALA A 259 -22.74 -2.59 -22.26
C ALA A 259 -23.33 -4.00 -22.33
N VAL A 260 -22.68 -4.98 -21.71
CA VAL A 260 -23.17 -6.37 -21.69
C VAL A 260 -24.37 -6.51 -20.76
N HIS A 261 -24.37 -5.83 -19.62
CA HIS A 261 -25.47 -5.91 -18.65
C HIS A 261 -26.72 -5.14 -19.11
N PHE A 262 -26.55 -3.88 -19.51
CA PHE A 262 -27.66 -2.99 -19.83
C PHE A 262 -28.12 -3.10 -21.29
N GLY A 263 -27.29 -3.66 -22.17
CA GLY A 263 -27.58 -3.77 -23.60
C GLY A 263 -27.47 -2.44 -24.36
N ASP A 264 -26.90 -1.40 -23.73
CA ASP A 264 -26.64 -0.10 -24.32
C ASP A 264 -25.15 0.27 -24.21
N THR A 265 -24.59 0.84 -25.28
CA THR A 265 -23.15 1.14 -25.33
C THR A 265 -22.91 2.58 -24.92
N GLY A 266 -22.19 2.76 -23.80
CA GLY A 266 -21.75 4.08 -23.34
C GLY A 266 -22.81 4.88 -22.58
N GLU A 267 -23.99 4.32 -22.36
CA GLU A 267 -25.02 4.93 -21.53
C GLU A 267 -24.73 4.71 -20.04
N TRP A 268 -25.15 5.68 -19.23
CA TRP A 268 -25.01 5.63 -17.78
C TRP A 268 -26.35 5.32 -17.14
N HIS A 269 -26.30 4.52 -16.08
CA HIS A 269 -27.44 4.16 -15.25
C HIS A 269 -27.17 4.65 -13.83
N CYS A 270 -28.00 5.55 -13.31
CA CYS A 270 -27.71 6.35 -12.13
C CYS A 270 -28.46 5.88 -10.88
N TRP A 271 -27.93 6.22 -9.70
CA TRP A 271 -28.60 6.10 -8.41
C TRP A 271 -28.36 7.34 -7.55
N ASN A 272 -29.28 7.62 -6.63
CA ASN A 272 -29.23 8.76 -5.72
C ASN A 272 -28.50 8.43 -4.38
N ASN A 273 -28.50 9.35 -3.42
CA ASN A 273 -27.84 9.16 -2.13
C ASN A 273 -28.48 8.08 -1.22
N THR A 274 -29.71 7.64 -1.49
CA THR A 274 -30.37 6.51 -0.83
C THR A 274 -30.17 5.20 -1.60
N LEU A 275 -29.33 5.22 -2.65
CA LEU A 275 -29.03 4.12 -3.56
C LEU A 275 -30.20 3.72 -4.45
N ASP A 276 -31.21 4.59 -4.56
CA ASP A 276 -32.35 4.35 -5.44
C ASP A 276 -32.03 4.79 -6.87
N ASP A 277 -32.39 3.95 -7.83
CA ASP A 277 -32.27 4.15 -9.26
C ASP A 277 -33.05 5.41 -9.66
N ILE A 278 -32.38 6.27 -10.42
CA ILE A 278 -32.92 7.54 -10.91
C ILE A 278 -32.47 7.74 -12.36
N ASP A 279 -33.20 8.60 -13.08
CA ASP A 279 -32.72 9.10 -14.36
C ASP A 279 -31.40 9.85 -14.17
N CYS A 280 -30.47 9.62 -15.10
CA CYS A 280 -29.22 10.36 -15.11
C CYS A 280 -29.44 11.84 -15.47
N GLN A 281 -28.75 12.73 -14.76
CA GLN A 281 -28.70 14.17 -15.00
C GLN A 281 -27.50 14.56 -15.85
#